data_AF-A0A1Y3NST5-F1
#
_entry.id   AF-A0A1Y3NST5-F1
#
_cell.length_a   1.000
_cell.length_b   1.000
_cell.length_c   1.000
_cell.angle_alpha   90.00
_cell.angle_beta   90.00
_cell.angle_gamma   90.00
#
_symmetry.space_group_name_H-M   'P 1'
#
loop_
_entity.id
_entity.type
_entity.pdbx_description
1 polymer ?
#
loop_
_entity_poly.entity_id
_entity_poly.type
_entity_poly.pdbx_seq_one_letter_code
_entity_poly.pdbx_strand_id
1 'polypeptide(L)'
;MGCIMYYLQQCYLTLNSYNKAVDRNFIKEGSYFYRVCMNFKEEKFVKFIVYTTVGSVLFSGFFGFTGKKYSYIPLTKGYCTTSGIEGYPFYLVLALYFIFSIFALIELHKLGSDFVLRKSLIITLYIAIVLLVLNVLGNGTEYVKCATLIRYIPHETVLQIFCCIFNFSQITYPLFQLYYIKYAVKKLDLTKGGLIHLLNDKTLYNEFLNFCNTKRCVEGVIFYREYKKFKNIFKESGKKLANIGDYMTGTTSSNSSSYAINIDLLYQNISGLSKEPLPYYEVPNYITNYSAYPSNANGPLNQSGMDYYNSNMMMNNSGGQYPPPPKQHRRTLSVGKKRKDYVTIYGNNNINNTNNQHHSSHYMSGGQIYVDKKIVHIYDEIFEKANLIFSFFFTQHSDYELNVPDPVVKKIDIRLQTFNNHYAKMKNNQLFLYEELECEDIFDEAYEEVIQSLYLNTYSAFVMYKRKHNF
;
A
#
# COMPACT_ATOMS: atom_id res chain seq x y z
N MET A 1 -29.19 2.20 4.81
CA MET A 1 -29.37 0.75 5.08
C MET A 1 -29.09 -0.11 3.85
N GLY A 2 -29.83 0.06 2.74
CA GLY A 2 -29.68 -0.80 1.54
C GLY A 2 -28.25 -0.93 1.01
N CYS A 3 -27.52 0.17 0.82
CA CYS A 3 -26.12 0.13 0.37
C CYS A 3 -25.20 -0.66 1.32
N ILE A 4 -25.44 -0.55 2.63
CA ILE A 4 -24.66 -1.25 3.66
C ILE A 4 -24.95 -2.74 3.59
N MET A 5 -26.22 -3.12 3.45
CA MET A 5 -26.62 -4.52 3.28
C MET A 5 -26.03 -5.13 2.01
N TYR A 6 -26.07 -4.41 0.90
CA TYR A 6 -25.47 -4.85 -0.35
C TYR A 6 -23.95 -5.01 -0.22
N TYR A 7 -23.28 -4.04 0.42
CA TYR A 7 -21.85 -4.13 0.70
C TYR A 7 -21.50 -5.35 1.56
N LEU A 8 -22.23 -5.58 2.65
CA LEU A 8 -22.06 -6.75 3.51
C LEU A 8 -22.31 -8.05 2.77
N GLN A 9 -23.34 -8.10 1.92
CA GLN A 9 -23.63 -9.25 1.06
C GLN A 9 -22.46 -9.56 0.13
N GLN A 10 -21.87 -8.54 -0.51
CA GLN A 10 -20.67 -8.70 -1.35
C GLN A 10 -19.47 -9.19 -0.54
N CYS A 11 -19.25 -8.65 0.65
CA CYS A 11 -18.20 -9.12 1.56
C CYS A 11 -18.40 -10.59 1.94
N TYR A 12 -19.63 -11.02 2.26
CA TYR A 12 -19.94 -12.40 2.57
C TYR A 12 -19.75 -13.33 1.36
N LEU A 13 -20.16 -12.92 0.16
CA LEU A 13 -19.94 -13.68 -1.07
C LEU A 13 -18.45 -13.86 -1.37
N THR A 14 -17.67 -12.79 -1.22
CA THR A 14 -16.21 -12.80 -1.42
C THR A 14 -15.54 -13.70 -0.39
N LEU A 15 -15.88 -13.53 0.89
CA LEU A 15 -15.33 -14.33 2.00
C LEU A 15 -15.73 -15.81 1.89
N ASN A 16 -16.95 -16.10 1.47
CA ASN A 16 -17.41 -17.47 1.24
C ASN A 16 -16.66 -18.12 0.06
N SER A 17 -16.42 -17.36 -1.02
CA SER A 17 -15.64 -17.83 -2.17
C SER A 17 -14.18 -18.12 -1.78
N TYR A 18 -13.58 -17.24 -0.96
CA TYR A 18 -12.25 -17.43 -0.42
C TYR A 18 -12.17 -18.65 0.51
N ASN A 19 -13.05 -18.74 1.51
CA ASN A 19 -13.07 -19.86 2.46
C ASN A 19 -13.39 -21.20 1.80
N LYS A 20 -14.23 -21.20 0.76
CA LYS A 20 -14.51 -22.39 -0.07
C LYS A 20 -13.27 -22.83 -0.88
N ALA A 21 -12.39 -21.92 -1.24
CA ALA A 21 -11.13 -22.24 -1.92
C ALA A 21 -10.04 -22.75 -0.97
N VAL A 22 -10.16 -22.46 0.33
CA VAL A 22 -9.14 -22.80 1.33
C VAL A 22 -9.47 -24.07 2.15
N ASP A 23 -10.76 -24.39 2.41
CA ASP A 23 -11.29 -25.60 3.12
C ASP A 23 -10.74 -25.81 4.57
N ARG A 24 -11.39 -26.33 5.62
CA ARG A 24 -12.79 -26.55 6.05
C ARG A 24 -12.90 -26.00 7.48
N ASN A 25 -13.35 -24.76 7.65
CA ASN A 25 -13.98 -24.34 8.92
C ASN A 25 -14.88 -23.16 8.58
N PHE A 26 -16.00 -23.56 7.97
CA PHE A 26 -17.07 -22.71 7.52
C PHE A 26 -17.45 -21.71 8.61
N ILE A 27 -17.43 -20.41 8.29
CA ILE A 27 -18.08 -19.42 9.14
C ILE A 27 -19.53 -19.88 9.26
N LYS A 28 -19.92 -20.34 10.45
CA LYS A 28 -21.25 -20.90 10.69
C LYS A 28 -22.30 -20.02 10.03
N GLU A 29 -22.99 -20.56 9.04
CA GLU A 29 -24.23 -20.09 8.36
C GLU A 29 -25.38 -19.72 9.34
N GLY A 30 -25.12 -19.78 10.64
CA GLY A 30 -26.07 -19.56 11.72
C GLY A 30 -26.24 -18.12 12.17
N SER A 31 -25.41 -17.15 11.74
CA SER A 31 -25.66 -15.77 12.16
C SER A 31 -26.95 -15.25 11.51
N TYR A 32 -27.89 -14.78 12.33
CA TYR A 32 -29.17 -14.24 11.86
C TYR A 32 -28.95 -13.16 10.79
N PHE A 33 -27.94 -12.31 11.01
CA PHE A 33 -27.64 -11.20 10.11
C PHE A 33 -27.05 -11.64 8.77
N TYR A 34 -26.25 -12.72 8.74
CA TYR A 34 -25.84 -13.34 7.47
C TYR A 34 -27.06 -13.75 6.65
N ARG A 35 -28.04 -14.43 7.27
CA ARG A 35 -29.28 -14.80 6.59
C ARG A 35 -30.07 -13.59 6.12
N VAL A 36 -30.15 -12.53 6.92
CA VAL A 36 -30.82 -11.28 6.55
C VAL A 36 -30.11 -10.62 5.35
N CYS A 37 -28.77 -10.58 5.33
CA CYS A 37 -28.00 -10.04 4.21
C CYS A 37 -28.13 -10.89 2.94
N MET A 38 -28.10 -12.22 3.06
CA MET A 38 -28.25 -13.12 1.91
C MET A 38 -29.68 -13.16 1.36
N ASN A 39 -30.68 -12.95 2.21
CA ASN A 39 -32.08 -12.85 1.80
C ASN A 39 -32.48 -11.45 1.32
N PHE A 40 -31.57 -10.47 1.42
CA PHE A 40 -31.79 -9.13 0.92
C PHE A 40 -31.97 -9.17 -0.60
N LYS A 41 -33.12 -8.67 -1.04
CA LYS A 41 -33.42 -8.40 -2.46
C LYS A 41 -33.84 -6.96 -2.55
N GLU A 42 -33.30 -6.23 -3.53
CA GLU A 42 -33.62 -4.81 -3.74
C GLU A 42 -35.13 -4.58 -3.86
N GLU A 43 -35.83 -5.45 -4.61
CA GLU A 43 -37.28 -5.39 -4.77
C GLU A 43 -38.04 -5.48 -3.43
N LYS A 44 -37.60 -6.37 -2.52
CA LYS A 44 -38.21 -6.49 -1.18
C LYS A 44 -37.95 -5.25 -0.34
N PHE A 45 -36.76 -4.67 -0.45
CA PHE A 45 -36.39 -3.46 0.27
C PHE A 45 -37.17 -2.23 -0.22
N VAL A 46 -37.33 -2.08 -1.54
CA VAL A 46 -38.17 -1.03 -2.13
C VAL A 46 -39.62 -1.19 -1.68
N LYS A 47 -40.18 -2.40 -1.73
CA LYS A 47 -41.53 -2.69 -1.20
C LYS A 47 -41.66 -2.33 0.28
N PHE A 48 -40.66 -2.68 1.10
CA PHE A 48 -40.63 -2.30 2.51
C PHE A 48 -40.65 -0.78 2.70
N ILE A 49 -39.83 -0.02 1.97
CA ILE A 49 -39.82 1.46 2.01
C ILE A 49 -41.21 1.99 1.67
N VAL A 50 -41.81 1.53 0.56
CA VAL A 50 -43.14 1.97 0.12
C VAL A 50 -44.19 1.69 1.21
N TYR A 51 -44.21 0.49 1.79
CA TYR A 51 -45.14 0.16 2.88
C TYR A 51 -44.91 1.03 4.12
N THR A 52 -43.66 1.28 4.52
CA THR A 52 -43.37 2.15 5.67
C THR A 52 -43.77 3.61 5.43
N THR A 53 -43.60 4.11 4.20
CA THR A 53 -44.00 5.47 3.81
C THR A 53 -45.52 5.59 3.80
N VAL A 54 -46.22 4.66 3.15
CA VAL A 54 -47.69 4.63 3.14
C VAL A 54 -48.23 4.53 4.57
N GLY A 55 -47.68 3.65 5.39
CA GLY A 55 -48.04 3.52 6.81
C GLY A 55 -47.84 4.81 7.59
N SER A 56 -46.74 5.52 7.36
CA SER A 56 -46.43 6.81 8.01
C SER A 56 -47.39 7.92 7.56
N VAL A 57 -47.74 7.97 6.27
CA VAL A 57 -48.73 8.92 5.74
C VAL A 57 -50.11 8.66 6.33
N LEU A 58 -50.54 7.39 6.39
CA LEU A 58 -51.82 6.99 6.99
C LEU A 58 -51.86 7.30 8.49
N PHE A 59 -50.76 7.05 9.21
CA PHE A 59 -50.61 7.39 10.61
C PHE A 59 -50.79 8.90 10.83
N SER A 60 -50.04 9.72 10.10
CA SER A 60 -50.13 11.18 10.20
C SER A 60 -51.53 11.70 9.82
N GLY A 61 -52.16 11.11 8.80
CA GLY A 61 -53.54 11.44 8.42
C GLY A 61 -54.53 11.13 9.53
N PHE A 62 -54.51 9.90 10.06
CA PHE A 62 -55.43 9.47 11.12
C PHE A 62 -55.31 10.34 12.38
N PHE A 63 -54.09 10.59 12.85
CA PHE A 63 -53.85 11.44 14.03
C PHE A 63 -54.13 12.92 13.75
N GLY A 64 -53.95 13.39 12.52
CA GLY A 64 -54.36 14.73 12.09
C GLY A 64 -55.87 14.95 12.13
N PHE A 65 -56.67 13.94 11.76
CA PHE A 65 -58.13 14.04 11.81
C PHE A 65 -58.71 13.86 13.21
N THR A 66 -58.13 12.96 14.02
CA THR A 66 -58.70 12.58 15.33
C THR A 66 -58.11 13.38 16.50
N GLY A 67 -56.90 13.90 16.36
CA GLY A 67 -56.16 14.51 17.44
C GLY A 67 -56.48 15.99 17.63
N LYS A 68 -57.26 16.35 18.66
CA LYS A 68 -57.37 17.75 19.13
C LYS A 68 -56.01 18.37 19.52
N LYS A 69 -55.00 17.53 19.76
CA LYS A 69 -53.61 17.91 20.10
C LYS A 69 -52.66 17.89 18.89
N TYR A 70 -53.11 17.43 17.73
CA TYR A 70 -52.35 17.43 16.48
C TYR A 70 -52.72 18.70 15.71
N SER A 71 -52.12 19.82 16.08
CA SER A 71 -52.32 21.08 15.35
C SER A 71 -51.04 21.38 14.59
N TYR A 72 -51.14 21.63 13.28
CA TYR A 72 -50.04 22.19 12.51
C TYR A 72 -49.52 23.44 13.24
N ILE A 73 -48.26 23.37 13.69
CA ILE A 73 -47.69 24.44 14.51
C ILE A 73 -47.72 25.75 13.71
N PRO A 74 -48.25 26.85 14.25
CA PRO A 74 -48.17 28.12 13.55
C PRO A 74 -46.69 28.44 13.32
N LEU A 75 -46.34 28.84 12.09
CA LEU A 75 -44.95 29.16 11.67
C LEU A 75 -44.23 30.10 12.65
N THR A 76 -44.99 30.93 13.38
CA THR A 76 -44.51 31.85 14.42
C THR A 76 -43.90 31.16 15.65
N LYS A 77 -44.29 29.91 15.95
CA LYS A 77 -43.76 29.10 17.07
C LYS A 77 -42.63 28.13 16.66
N GLY A 78 -42.31 28.05 15.37
CA GLY A 78 -41.30 27.13 14.82
C GLY A 78 -41.74 25.67 14.88
N TYR A 79 -40.80 24.74 14.77
CA TYR A 79 -40.99 23.27 14.81
C TYR A 79 -41.04 22.69 16.25
N CYS A 80 -41.19 23.53 17.28
CA CYS A 80 -41.34 23.08 18.66
C CYS A 80 -42.73 22.44 18.88
N THR A 81 -42.82 21.11 18.71
CA THR A 81 -44.05 20.35 18.97
C THR A 81 -44.15 19.97 20.45
N THR A 82 -45.24 20.31 21.13
CA THR A 82 -45.48 19.90 22.53
C THR A 82 -46.28 18.60 22.63
N SER A 83 -46.85 18.12 21.52
CA SER A 83 -47.75 16.98 21.50
C SER A 83 -47.04 15.63 21.65
N GLY A 84 -45.72 15.56 21.45
CA GLY A 84 -44.88 14.35 21.54
C GLY A 84 -45.16 13.26 20.48
N ILE A 85 -46.42 13.14 20.08
CA ILE A 85 -46.98 12.10 19.19
C ILE A 85 -46.55 12.32 17.73
N GLU A 86 -46.40 13.58 17.31
CA GLU A 86 -46.03 13.95 15.94
C GLU A 86 -44.68 13.37 15.50
N GLY A 87 -43.78 13.09 16.44
CA GLY A 87 -42.46 12.54 16.16
C GLY A 87 -42.41 11.01 16.04
N TYR A 88 -43.48 10.26 16.36
CA TYR A 88 -43.40 8.80 16.48
C TYR A 88 -42.91 8.08 15.21
N PRO A 89 -43.41 8.37 14.00
CA PRO A 89 -42.91 7.71 12.79
C PRO A 89 -41.41 7.94 12.60
N PHE A 90 -40.94 9.16 12.87
CA PHE A 90 -39.53 9.53 12.80
C PHE A 90 -38.70 8.81 13.86
N TYR A 91 -39.14 8.77 15.12
CA TYR A 91 -38.45 8.05 16.19
C TYR A 91 -38.34 6.55 15.92
N LEU A 92 -39.37 5.95 15.31
CA LEU A 92 -39.34 4.55 14.89
C LEU A 92 -38.24 4.32 13.83
N VAL A 93 -38.16 5.20 12.82
CA VAL A 93 -37.10 5.13 11.79
C VAL A 93 -35.72 5.30 12.41
N LEU A 94 -35.55 6.25 13.34
CA LEU A 94 -34.28 6.45 14.06
C LEU A 94 -33.89 5.21 14.88
N ALA A 95 -34.84 4.61 15.61
CA ALA A 95 -34.59 3.42 16.40
C ALA A 95 -34.17 2.23 15.52
N LEU A 96 -34.88 1.98 14.41
CA LEU A 96 -34.52 0.95 13.44
C LEU A 96 -33.13 1.20 12.84
N TYR A 97 -32.80 2.45 12.53
CA TYR A 97 -31.52 2.83 11.97
C TYR A 97 -30.37 2.72 12.98
N PHE A 98 -30.61 3.05 14.25
CA PHE A 98 -29.66 2.87 15.33
C PHE A 98 -29.33 1.39 15.55
N ILE A 99 -30.37 0.55 15.67
CA ILE A 99 -30.22 -0.90 15.83
C ILE A 99 -29.44 -1.49 14.65
N PHE A 100 -29.84 -1.14 13.42
CA PHE A 100 -29.16 -1.58 12.21
C PHE A 100 -27.68 -1.15 12.19
N SER A 101 -27.38 0.09 12.58
CA SER A 101 -26.01 0.63 12.53
C SER A 101 -25.09 -0.11 13.51
N ILE A 102 -25.57 -0.44 14.71
CA ILE A 102 -24.81 -1.26 15.68
C ILE A 102 -24.53 -2.64 15.10
N PHE A 103 -25.54 -3.32 14.54
CA PHE A 103 -25.35 -4.64 13.96
C PHE A 103 -24.40 -4.62 12.76
N ALA A 104 -24.57 -3.66 11.85
CA ALA A 104 -23.68 -3.49 10.72
C ALA A 104 -22.23 -3.24 11.17
N LEU A 105 -22.03 -2.46 12.23
CA LEU A 105 -20.70 -2.19 12.79
C LEU A 105 -20.07 -3.46 13.36
N ILE A 106 -20.82 -4.27 14.13
CA ILE A 106 -20.35 -5.54 14.69
C ILE A 106 -19.92 -6.50 13.56
N GLU A 107 -20.72 -6.61 12.51
CA GLU A 107 -20.41 -7.50 11.38
C GLU A 107 -19.25 -6.98 10.53
N LEU A 108 -19.14 -5.67 10.33
CA LEU A 108 -17.96 -5.06 9.70
C LEU A 108 -16.69 -5.28 10.51
N HIS A 109 -16.77 -5.37 11.84
CA HIS A 109 -15.60 -5.70 12.65
C HIS A 109 -15.13 -7.15 12.51
N LYS A 110 -16.05 -8.08 12.21
CA LYS A 110 -15.75 -9.48 11.93
C LYS A 110 -15.11 -9.70 10.56
N LEU A 111 -15.41 -8.85 9.59
CA LEU A 111 -14.80 -8.90 8.26
C LEU A 111 -13.30 -8.55 8.36
N GLY A 112 -12.44 -9.23 7.60
CA GLY A 112 -10.97 -9.03 7.61
C GLY A 112 -10.52 -7.61 7.25
N SER A 113 -9.25 -7.27 7.48
CA SER A 113 -8.67 -5.93 7.30
C SER A 113 -8.57 -5.45 5.85
N ASP A 114 -8.81 -6.34 4.89
CA ASP A 114 -8.30 -6.19 3.53
C ASP A 114 -9.21 -5.33 2.63
N PHE A 115 -10.41 -5.01 3.09
CA PHE A 115 -11.36 -4.21 2.33
C PHE A 115 -11.08 -2.70 2.49
N VAL A 116 -10.73 -2.04 1.38
CA VAL A 116 -10.41 -0.60 1.33
C VAL A 116 -11.59 0.27 1.84
N LEU A 117 -12.83 -0.11 1.53
CA LEU A 117 -14.04 0.63 1.92
C LEU A 117 -14.46 0.37 3.37
N ARG A 118 -14.00 -0.72 4.00
CA ARG A 118 -14.40 -1.09 5.37
C ARG A 118 -14.06 0.01 6.37
N LYS A 119 -12.85 0.56 6.31
CA LYS A 119 -12.40 1.61 7.26
C LYS A 119 -13.28 2.85 7.15
N SER A 120 -13.55 3.31 5.93
CA SER A 120 -14.44 4.45 5.69
C SER A 120 -15.84 4.15 6.21
N LEU A 121 -16.39 2.97 5.91
CA LEU A 121 -17.74 2.59 6.32
C LEU A 121 -17.88 2.51 7.85
N ILE A 122 -16.91 1.90 8.54
CA ILE A 122 -16.84 1.83 10.01
C ILE A 122 -16.84 3.25 10.61
N ILE A 123 -16.00 4.15 10.09
CA ILE A 123 -15.96 5.55 10.57
C ILE A 123 -17.31 6.23 10.35
N THR A 124 -17.92 6.08 9.16
CA THR A 124 -19.24 6.68 8.90
C THR A 124 -20.34 6.11 9.79
N LEU A 125 -20.28 4.82 10.16
CA LEU A 125 -21.23 4.21 11.09
C LEU A 125 -21.04 4.69 12.53
N TYR A 126 -19.81 4.89 12.99
CA TYR A 126 -19.57 5.51 14.30
C TYR A 126 -20.14 6.93 14.35
N ILE A 127 -19.85 7.74 13.33
CA ILE A 127 -20.40 9.10 13.20
C ILE A 127 -21.94 9.04 13.17
N ALA A 128 -22.52 8.08 12.43
CA ALA A 128 -23.97 7.85 12.40
C ALA A 128 -24.53 7.59 13.79
N ILE A 129 -23.95 6.65 14.53
CA ILE A 129 -24.40 6.27 15.87
C ILE A 129 -24.36 7.48 16.81
N VAL A 130 -23.27 8.25 16.81
CA VAL A 130 -23.13 9.47 17.62
C VAL A 130 -24.21 10.48 17.25
N LEU A 131 -24.41 10.75 15.96
CA LEU A 131 -25.43 11.70 15.50
C LEU A 131 -26.86 11.25 15.81
N LEU A 132 -27.14 9.95 15.76
CA LEU A 132 -28.43 9.39 16.15
C LEU A 132 -28.68 9.56 17.65
N VAL A 133 -27.67 9.29 18.49
CA VAL A 133 -27.76 9.53 19.93
C VAL A 133 -28.00 11.01 20.23
N LEU A 134 -27.25 11.90 19.58
CA LEU A 134 -27.45 13.35 19.72
C LEU A 134 -28.84 13.79 19.26
N ASN A 135 -29.37 13.19 18.19
CA ASN A 135 -30.70 13.48 17.67
C ASN A 135 -31.80 13.01 18.65
N VAL A 136 -31.65 11.81 19.23
CA VAL A 136 -32.56 11.30 20.26
C VAL A 136 -32.53 12.16 21.52
N LEU A 137 -31.33 12.54 22.00
CA LEU A 137 -31.19 13.41 23.18
C LEU A 137 -31.76 14.81 22.93
N GLY A 138 -31.50 15.39 21.76
CA GLY A 138 -31.99 16.72 21.40
C GLY A 138 -33.50 16.78 21.21
N ASN A 139 -34.11 15.71 20.71
CA ASN A 139 -35.56 15.64 20.51
C ASN A 139 -36.33 15.14 21.74
N GLY A 140 -35.68 14.35 22.61
CA GLY A 140 -36.26 13.84 23.84
C GLY A 140 -36.31 14.85 24.98
N THR A 141 -35.54 15.93 24.90
CA THR A 141 -35.49 16.97 25.94
C THR A 141 -36.25 18.23 25.50
N GLU A 142 -37.35 18.55 26.18
CA GLU A 142 -38.20 19.71 25.85
C GLU A 142 -37.41 21.03 25.82
N TYR A 143 -36.44 21.18 26.73
CA TYR A 143 -35.58 22.35 26.81
C TYR A 143 -34.73 22.55 25.55
N VAL A 144 -34.11 21.49 25.03
CA VAL A 144 -33.26 21.57 23.82
C VAL A 144 -34.13 21.75 22.58
N LYS A 145 -35.24 21.01 22.51
CA LYS A 145 -36.18 21.03 21.39
C LYS A 145 -36.72 22.43 21.09
N CYS A 146 -36.99 23.22 22.13
CA CYS A 146 -37.63 24.53 22.02
C CYS A 146 -36.66 25.71 22.24
N ALA A 147 -35.36 25.45 22.24
CA ALA A 147 -34.34 26.49 22.26
C ALA A 147 -34.49 27.43 21.05
N THR A 148 -34.19 28.72 21.24
CA THR A 148 -34.47 29.80 20.27
C THR A 148 -33.91 29.55 18.87
N LEU A 149 -32.74 28.91 18.77
CA LEU A 149 -32.10 28.55 17.50
C LEU A 149 -32.68 27.26 16.90
N ILE A 150 -32.84 26.22 17.74
CA ILE A 150 -33.22 24.87 17.32
C ILE A 150 -34.67 24.82 16.86
N ARG A 151 -35.56 25.62 17.46
CA ARG A 151 -36.98 25.65 17.10
C ARG A 151 -37.23 26.03 15.64
N TYR A 152 -36.29 26.67 14.94
CA TYR A 152 -36.46 27.03 13.53
C TYR A 152 -35.85 26.01 12.56
N ILE A 153 -35.08 25.04 13.08
CA ILE A 153 -34.47 23.99 12.30
C ILE A 153 -35.39 22.76 12.37
N PRO A 154 -35.89 22.23 11.24
CA PRO A 154 -36.64 20.98 11.25
C PRO A 154 -35.84 19.88 11.94
N HIS A 155 -36.47 19.09 12.81
CA HIS A 155 -35.82 18.00 13.56
C HIS A 155 -35.13 16.96 12.65
N GLU A 156 -35.59 16.86 11.40
CA GLU A 156 -35.08 15.99 10.36
C GLU A 156 -33.80 16.51 9.69
N THR A 157 -33.49 17.81 9.82
CA THR A 157 -32.36 18.45 9.10
C THR A 157 -31.03 17.80 9.43
N VAL A 158 -30.80 17.45 10.70
CA VAL A 158 -29.57 16.77 11.13
C VAL A 158 -29.45 15.39 10.47
N LEU A 159 -30.56 14.64 10.40
CA LEU A 159 -30.58 13.34 9.73
C LEU A 159 -30.35 13.50 8.22
N GLN A 160 -30.93 14.52 7.59
CA GLN A 160 -30.76 14.81 6.17
C GLN A 160 -29.30 15.17 5.85
N ILE A 161 -28.67 16.03 6.64
CA ILE A 161 -27.24 16.36 6.51
C ILE A 161 -26.40 15.09 6.63
N PHE A 162 -26.69 14.25 7.64
CA PHE A 162 -26.02 12.97 7.79
C PHE A 162 -26.23 12.05 6.58
N CYS A 163 -27.45 11.95 6.04
CA CYS A 163 -27.73 11.19 4.83
C CYS A 163 -26.93 11.73 3.63
N CYS A 164 -26.78 13.04 3.49
CA CYS A 164 -25.94 13.65 2.45
C CYS A 164 -24.46 13.27 2.62
N ILE A 165 -23.91 13.37 3.83
CA ILE A 165 -22.53 12.97 4.14
C ILE A 165 -22.33 11.49 3.84
N PHE A 166 -23.27 10.64 4.28
CA PHE A 166 -23.21 9.20 4.06
C PHE A 166 -23.24 8.86 2.56
N ASN A 167 -24.17 9.43 1.80
CA ASN A 167 -24.25 9.22 0.35
C ASN A 167 -22.98 9.69 -0.35
N PHE A 168 -22.43 10.83 0.06
CA PHE A 168 -21.17 11.33 -0.49
C PHE A 168 -20.02 10.35 -0.22
N SER A 169 -19.83 9.91 1.03
CA SER A 169 -18.72 9.02 1.40
C SER A 169 -18.85 7.60 0.85
N GLN A 170 -20.07 7.05 0.76
CA GLN A 170 -20.28 5.63 0.42
C GLN A 170 -20.71 5.38 -1.02
N ILE A 171 -21.25 6.38 -1.72
CA ILE A 171 -21.71 6.23 -3.11
C ILE A 171 -20.88 7.14 -4.01
N THR A 172 -20.91 8.45 -3.77
CA THR A 172 -20.28 9.43 -4.66
C THR A 172 -18.76 9.26 -4.69
N TYR A 173 -18.11 9.06 -3.55
CA TYR A 173 -16.66 8.92 -3.47
C TYR A 173 -16.15 7.64 -4.17
N PRO A 174 -16.71 6.44 -3.95
CA PRO A 174 -16.34 5.27 -4.74
C PRO A 174 -16.62 5.41 -6.24
N LEU A 175 -17.73 6.06 -6.63
CA LEU A 175 -17.99 6.37 -8.05
C LEU A 175 -16.93 7.31 -8.64
N PHE A 176 -16.52 8.32 -7.88
CA PHE A 176 -15.43 9.21 -8.27
C PHE A 176 -14.10 8.44 -8.39
N GLN A 177 -13.82 7.50 -7.48
CA GLN A 177 -12.64 6.63 -7.59
C GLN A 177 -12.70 5.74 -8.83
N LEU A 178 -13.84 5.15 -9.15
CA LEU A 178 -14.02 4.36 -10.38
C LEU A 178 -13.84 5.21 -11.64
N TYR A 179 -14.40 6.42 -11.64
CA TYR A 179 -14.21 7.39 -12.72
C TYR A 179 -12.72 7.77 -12.85
N TYR A 180 -12.06 8.06 -11.73
CA TYR A 180 -10.64 8.37 -11.68
C TYR A 180 -9.80 7.21 -12.24
N ILE A 181 -10.02 5.97 -11.80
CA ILE A 181 -9.32 4.78 -12.30
C ILE A 181 -9.52 4.66 -13.82
N LYS A 182 -10.75 4.81 -14.31
CA LYS A 182 -11.05 4.75 -15.75
C LYS A 182 -10.28 5.81 -16.54
N TYR A 183 -10.26 7.04 -16.04
CA TYR A 183 -9.55 8.14 -16.69
C TYR A 183 -8.03 7.97 -16.63
N ALA A 184 -7.50 7.63 -15.46
CA ALA A 184 -6.07 7.48 -15.22
C ALA A 184 -5.50 6.29 -16.01
N VAL A 185 -6.21 5.16 -16.09
CA VAL A 185 -5.78 4.00 -16.92
C VAL A 185 -5.76 4.33 -18.42
N LYS A 186 -6.66 5.19 -18.91
CA LYS A 186 -6.61 5.66 -20.31
C LYS A 186 -5.35 6.47 -20.59
N LYS A 187 -4.87 7.23 -19.59
CA LYS A 187 -3.64 8.04 -19.67
C LYS A 187 -2.35 7.27 -19.42
N LEU A 188 -2.42 6.00 -19.02
CA LEU A 188 -1.22 5.20 -18.78
C LEU A 188 -0.55 4.83 -20.11
N ASP A 189 0.72 5.19 -20.24
CA ASP A 189 1.56 4.77 -21.34
C ASP A 189 2.02 3.32 -21.14
N LEU A 190 2.07 2.53 -22.21
CA LEU A 190 2.56 1.15 -22.18
C LEU A 190 4.09 1.10 -22.12
N THR A 191 4.68 1.78 -21.14
CA THR A 191 6.13 1.87 -20.91
C THR A 191 6.46 1.49 -19.46
N LYS A 192 7.73 1.20 -19.17
CA LYS A 192 8.23 0.97 -17.80
C LYS A 192 7.95 2.19 -16.89
N GLY A 193 8.05 3.40 -17.45
CA GLY A 193 7.68 4.64 -16.76
C GLY A 193 6.20 4.70 -16.40
N GLY A 194 5.32 4.24 -17.30
CA GLY A 194 3.88 4.11 -17.03
C GLY A 194 3.56 3.12 -15.90
N LEU A 195 4.28 1.99 -15.82
CA LEU A 195 4.18 1.06 -14.70
C LEU A 195 4.63 1.72 -13.38
N ILE A 196 5.76 2.41 -13.36
CA ILE A 196 6.25 3.11 -12.16
C ILE A 196 5.26 4.18 -11.71
N HIS A 197 4.68 4.93 -12.65
CA HIS A 197 3.62 5.90 -12.35
C HIS A 197 2.38 5.22 -11.73
N LEU A 198 1.94 4.10 -12.31
CA LEU A 198 0.85 3.28 -11.75
C LEU A 198 1.16 2.81 -10.32
N LEU A 199 2.40 2.35 -10.06
CA LEU A 199 2.79 1.80 -8.76
C LEU A 199 2.96 2.87 -7.69
N ASN A 200 3.20 4.13 -8.09
CA ASN A 200 3.28 5.28 -7.19
C ASN A 200 1.90 5.88 -6.86
N ASP A 201 0.92 5.74 -7.74
CA ASP A 201 -0.46 6.18 -7.49
C ASP A 201 -1.17 5.18 -6.58
N LYS A 202 -1.59 5.61 -5.39
CA LYS A 202 -2.24 4.75 -4.38
C LYS A 202 -3.52 4.06 -4.91
N THR A 203 -4.31 4.74 -5.72
CA THR A 203 -5.58 4.21 -6.22
C THR A 203 -5.34 3.20 -7.35
N LEU A 204 -4.47 3.54 -8.30
CA LEU A 204 -4.09 2.62 -9.37
C LEU A 204 -3.31 1.41 -8.86
N TYR A 205 -2.43 1.60 -7.87
CA TYR A 205 -1.70 0.53 -7.21
C TYR A 205 -2.66 -0.50 -6.61
N ASN A 206 -3.69 -0.08 -5.88
CA ASN A 206 -4.65 -1.03 -5.29
C ASN A 206 -5.41 -1.82 -6.37
N GLU A 207 -5.78 -1.14 -7.45
CA GLU A 207 -6.48 -1.80 -8.57
C GLU A 207 -5.57 -2.79 -9.30
N PHE A 208 -4.30 -2.43 -9.51
CA PHE A 208 -3.30 -3.31 -10.11
C PHE A 208 -2.96 -4.48 -9.18
N LEU A 209 -2.85 -4.25 -7.88
CA LEU A 209 -2.62 -5.29 -6.88
C LEU A 209 -3.75 -6.33 -6.91
N ASN A 210 -5.01 -5.91 -7.00
CA ASN A 210 -6.16 -6.81 -7.14
C ASN A 210 -6.09 -7.64 -8.43
N PHE A 211 -5.66 -7.02 -9.53
CA PHE A 211 -5.43 -7.72 -10.78
C PHE A 211 -4.31 -8.77 -10.64
N CYS A 212 -3.19 -8.40 -10.01
CA CYS A 212 -2.08 -9.30 -9.74
C CYS A 212 -2.46 -10.46 -8.82
N ASN A 213 -3.31 -10.22 -7.82
CA ASN A 213 -3.83 -11.27 -6.96
C ASN A 213 -4.63 -12.31 -7.76
N THR A 214 -5.45 -11.85 -8.70
CA THR A 214 -6.21 -12.73 -9.61
C THR A 214 -5.29 -13.52 -10.56
N LYS A 215 -4.13 -12.94 -10.92
CA LYS A 215 -3.13 -13.54 -11.82
C LYS A 215 -1.99 -14.26 -11.09
N ARG A 216 -2.01 -14.32 -9.75
CA ARG A 216 -0.96 -14.93 -8.91
C ARG A 216 0.44 -14.34 -9.18
N CYS A 217 0.54 -13.02 -9.23
CA CYS A 217 1.81 -12.28 -9.39
C CYS A 217 1.89 -11.07 -8.44
N VAL A 218 1.40 -11.27 -7.20
CA VAL A 218 1.23 -10.21 -6.20
C VAL A 218 2.56 -9.85 -5.53
N GLU A 219 3.46 -10.82 -5.43
CA GLU A 219 4.78 -10.76 -4.79
C GLU A 219 5.65 -9.62 -5.35
N GLY A 220 5.72 -9.45 -6.67
CA GLY A 220 6.51 -8.38 -7.28
C GLY A 220 5.99 -6.97 -6.95
N VAL A 221 4.66 -6.82 -6.84
CA VAL A 221 4.03 -5.54 -6.49
C VAL A 221 4.23 -5.20 -5.01
N ILE A 222 4.15 -6.20 -4.13
CA ILE A 222 4.44 -6.03 -2.70
C ILE A 222 5.93 -5.70 -2.51
N PHE A 223 6.83 -6.41 -3.18
CA PHE A 223 8.27 -6.16 -3.14
C PHE A 223 8.61 -4.71 -3.55
N TYR A 224 8.02 -4.19 -4.65
CA TYR A 224 8.18 -2.79 -5.04
C TYR A 224 7.91 -1.82 -3.88
N ARG A 225 6.80 -2.05 -3.16
CA ARG A 225 6.40 -1.20 -2.03
C ARG A 225 7.36 -1.31 -0.87
N GLU A 226 7.80 -2.52 -0.52
CA GLU A 226 8.76 -2.74 0.56
C GLU A 226 10.15 -2.18 0.23
N TYR A 227 10.60 -2.31 -1.02
CA TYR A 227 11.81 -1.66 -1.53
C TYR A 227 11.74 -0.13 -1.43
N LYS A 228 10.62 0.49 -1.82
CA LYS A 228 10.45 1.95 -1.67
C LYS A 228 10.50 2.40 -0.21
N LYS A 229 9.90 1.63 0.72
CA LYS A 229 10.03 1.90 2.15
C LYS A 229 11.48 1.81 2.60
N PHE A 230 12.19 0.77 2.19
CA PHE A 230 13.62 0.59 2.49
C PHE A 230 14.46 1.79 2.01
N LYS A 231 14.33 2.21 0.75
CA LYS A 231 15.04 3.40 0.23
C LYS A 231 14.66 4.70 0.94
N ASN A 232 13.42 4.83 1.43
CA ASN A 232 13.00 6.01 2.18
C ASN A 232 13.69 6.13 3.54
N ILE A 233 14.05 5.01 4.20
CA ILE A 233 14.80 5.03 5.46
C ILE A 233 16.13 5.79 5.25
N PHE A 234 16.85 5.53 4.16
CA PHE A 234 18.09 6.23 3.85
C PHE A 234 17.88 7.71 3.50
N LYS A 235 16.83 8.05 2.76
CA LYS A 235 16.51 9.46 2.44
C LYS A 235 16.16 10.28 3.68
N GLU A 236 15.41 9.70 4.61
CA GLU A 236 15.08 10.34 5.88
C GLU A 236 16.29 10.41 6.80
N SER A 237 17.11 9.36 6.82
CA SER A 237 18.33 9.28 7.62
C SER A 237 19.40 10.26 7.14
N GLY A 238 19.60 10.41 5.82
CA GLY A 238 20.50 11.40 5.25
C GLY A 238 20.13 12.84 5.65
N LYS A 239 18.83 13.16 5.68
CA LYS A 239 18.34 14.45 6.20
C LYS A 239 18.60 14.60 7.70
N LYS A 240 18.38 13.56 8.50
CA LYS A 240 18.65 13.56 9.94
C LYS A 240 20.14 13.74 10.23
N LEU A 241 21.01 13.09 9.45
CA LEU A 241 22.47 13.16 9.56
C LEU A 241 23.00 14.53 9.17
N ALA A 242 22.52 15.10 8.06
CA ALA A 242 22.89 16.46 7.64
C ALA A 242 22.58 17.49 8.74
N ASN A 243 21.40 17.39 9.37
CA ASN A 243 21.02 18.28 10.47
C ASN A 243 21.93 18.14 11.71
N ILE A 244 22.57 16.99 11.95
CA ILE A 244 23.49 16.81 13.09
C ILE A 244 24.84 17.48 12.80
N GLY A 245 25.30 17.47 11.55
CA GLY A 245 26.53 18.15 11.13
C GLY A 245 26.50 19.66 11.38
N ASP A 246 25.35 20.29 11.15
CA ASP A 246 25.17 21.74 11.35
C ASP A 246 25.26 22.21 12.81
N TYR A 247 25.00 21.33 13.80
CA TYR A 247 25.13 21.70 15.22
C TYR A 247 26.57 21.63 15.73
N MET A 248 27.47 20.93 15.04
CA MET A 248 28.87 20.77 15.45
C MET A 248 29.78 21.89 14.93
N THR A 249 29.35 22.65 13.92
CA THR A 249 30.12 23.76 13.34
C THR A 249 29.95 25.10 14.07
N GLY A 250 29.06 25.17 15.07
CA GLY A 250 28.69 26.41 15.76
C GLY A 250 29.56 26.84 16.97
N THR A 251 30.52 26.04 17.44
CA THR A 251 31.20 26.31 18.74
C THR A 251 32.71 26.14 18.78
N THR A 252 33.41 26.14 17.64
CA THR A 252 34.89 26.20 17.65
C THR A 252 35.41 27.47 17.01
N SER A 253 35.51 28.52 17.83
CA SER A 253 36.50 29.56 17.62
C SER A 253 37.90 29.01 17.87
N SER A 254 38.83 29.37 16.99
CA SER A 254 40.29 29.31 17.11
C SER A 254 41.01 27.96 17.05
N ASN A 255 41.77 27.83 15.97
CA ASN A 255 43.11 27.25 15.88
C ASN A 255 43.29 25.79 16.32
N SER A 256 42.83 24.87 15.48
CA SER A 256 43.40 23.53 15.43
C SER A 256 43.20 22.96 14.02
N SER A 257 44.25 23.00 13.22
CA SER A 257 44.35 22.27 11.95
C SER A 257 44.44 20.78 12.26
N SER A 258 43.29 20.14 12.44
CA SER A 258 43.15 18.69 12.55
C SER A 258 42.00 18.27 11.65
N TYR A 259 42.28 17.29 10.79
CA TYR A 259 41.44 16.80 9.70
C TYR A 259 40.04 16.39 10.17
N ALA A 260 39.11 17.32 10.17
CA ALA A 260 37.68 17.04 10.14
C ALA A 260 37.37 16.48 8.75
N ILE A 261 37.09 15.18 8.67
CA ILE A 261 36.55 14.56 7.46
C ILE A 261 35.20 15.20 7.22
N ASN A 262 35.18 16.13 6.26
CA ASN A 262 34.00 16.86 5.87
C ASN A 262 33.08 15.91 5.09
N ILE A 263 32.04 15.39 5.75
CA ILE A 263 31.03 14.49 5.16
C ILE A 263 30.34 15.15 3.94
N ASP A 264 30.30 16.49 3.86
CA ASP A 264 29.74 17.20 2.71
C ASP A 264 30.57 17.02 1.42
N LEU A 265 31.88 16.77 1.53
CA LEU A 265 32.76 16.47 0.38
C LEU A 265 32.53 15.07 -0.18
N LEU A 266 32.01 14.14 0.62
CA LEU A 266 31.63 12.78 0.20
C LEU A 266 30.32 12.81 -0.61
N TYR A 267 29.39 13.70 -0.27
CA TYR A 267 28.14 13.90 -1.02
C TYR A 267 28.30 14.77 -2.28
N GLN A 268 29.20 15.74 -2.30
CA GLN A 268 29.46 16.56 -3.49
C GLN A 268 30.14 15.79 -4.63
N ASN A 269 30.94 14.77 -4.34
CA ASN A 269 31.60 13.95 -5.38
C ASN A 269 30.70 12.87 -6.02
N ILE A 270 29.49 12.63 -5.47
CA ILE A 270 28.53 11.66 -6.02
C ILE A 270 27.52 12.35 -6.97
N SER A 271 27.36 13.67 -6.88
CA SER A 271 26.31 14.41 -7.61
C SER A 271 26.79 15.13 -8.88
N GLY A 272 28.06 15.03 -9.26
CA GLY A 272 28.63 15.65 -10.45
C GLY A 272 29.05 14.66 -11.53
N LEU A 273 28.15 14.37 -12.49
CA LEU A 273 28.31 13.88 -13.88
C LEU A 273 27.02 13.07 -14.21
N SER A 274 26.25 13.25 -15.28
CA SER A 274 26.37 13.99 -16.54
C SER A 274 24.93 14.17 -17.07
N LYS A 275 24.59 15.38 -17.55
CA LYS A 275 23.42 15.62 -18.40
C LYS A 275 23.84 15.33 -19.84
N GLU A 276 23.69 14.10 -20.30
CA GLU A 276 23.70 13.78 -21.73
C GLU A 276 22.48 12.91 -22.07
N PRO A 277 21.82 13.16 -23.22
CA PRO A 277 20.66 12.39 -23.64
C PRO A 277 21.07 10.97 -24.06
N LEU A 278 20.36 9.98 -23.52
CA LEU A 278 20.55 8.56 -23.82
C LEU A 278 20.28 8.27 -25.31
N PRO A 279 21.16 7.54 -26.02
CA PRO A 279 20.84 7.01 -27.34
C PRO A 279 19.85 5.84 -27.24
N TYR A 280 19.05 5.71 -28.29
CA TYR A 280 18.04 4.69 -28.52
C TYR A 280 18.63 3.28 -28.40
N TYR A 281 18.03 2.40 -27.60
CA TYR A 281 18.38 0.99 -27.52
C TYR A 281 17.37 0.16 -28.31
N GLU A 282 17.84 -0.56 -29.33
CA GLU A 282 17.12 -1.68 -29.95
C GLU A 282 17.35 -2.96 -29.13
N VAL A 283 16.27 -3.74 -28.99
CA VAL A 283 16.19 -4.95 -28.17
C VAL A 283 16.79 -6.14 -28.95
N PRO A 284 17.70 -6.95 -28.37
CA PRO A 284 18.15 -8.19 -29.00
C PRO A 284 17.15 -9.32 -28.80
N ASN A 285 16.79 -9.99 -29.89
CA ASN A 285 16.04 -11.24 -29.90
C ASN A 285 16.95 -12.40 -29.45
N TYR A 286 16.57 -13.06 -28.35
CA TYR A 286 17.16 -14.34 -27.97
C TYR A 286 16.56 -15.46 -28.83
N ILE A 287 17.41 -16.14 -29.61
CA ILE A 287 17.07 -17.40 -30.29
C ILE A 287 17.56 -18.55 -29.40
N THR A 288 16.63 -19.36 -28.89
CA THR A 288 16.89 -20.62 -28.19
C THR A 288 17.07 -21.75 -29.22
N ASN A 289 18.31 -22.20 -29.41
CA ASN A 289 18.59 -23.45 -30.13
C ASN A 289 18.51 -24.62 -29.13
N TYR A 290 17.40 -25.37 -29.15
CA TYR A 290 17.34 -26.70 -28.54
C TYR A 290 17.76 -27.76 -29.56
N SER A 291 18.76 -28.54 -29.17
CA SER A 291 19.30 -29.70 -29.86
C SER A 291 18.28 -30.85 -29.94
N ALA A 292 18.21 -31.46 -31.11
CA ALA A 292 17.44 -32.65 -31.39
C ALA A 292 18.05 -33.90 -30.73
N TYR A 293 17.20 -34.74 -30.13
CA TYR A 293 17.47 -36.15 -29.84
C TYR A 293 16.59 -37.01 -30.76
N PRO A 294 17.10 -38.13 -31.31
CA PRO A 294 16.28 -39.06 -32.07
C PRO A 294 15.80 -40.22 -31.18
N SER A 295 14.52 -40.56 -31.28
CA SER A 295 14.04 -41.88 -30.89
C SER A 295 12.94 -42.36 -31.84
N ASN A 296 13.31 -43.35 -32.65
CA ASN A 296 12.40 -44.27 -33.32
C ASN A 296 11.83 -45.25 -32.28
N ALA A 297 10.53 -45.50 -32.28
CA ALA A 297 9.95 -46.84 -32.11
C ALA A 297 8.44 -46.83 -32.40
N ASN A 298 8.03 -47.81 -33.20
CA ASN A 298 6.67 -48.06 -33.70
C ASN A 298 5.70 -48.55 -32.62
N GLY A 299 4.41 -48.20 -32.72
CA GLY A 299 3.32 -48.85 -31.99
C GLY A 299 1.95 -48.23 -32.29
N PRO A 300 0.88 -49.01 -32.59
CA PRO A 300 -0.31 -48.51 -33.29
C PRO A 300 -1.48 -48.08 -32.39
N LEU A 301 -2.33 -47.24 -32.99
CA LEU A 301 -3.75 -46.94 -32.76
C LEU A 301 -4.39 -47.26 -31.39
N ASN A 302 -5.02 -46.23 -30.80
CA ASN A 302 -6.46 -46.27 -30.56
C ASN A 302 -7.07 -44.87 -30.42
N GLN A 303 -8.16 -44.67 -31.17
CA GLN A 303 -9.05 -43.52 -31.16
C GLN A 303 -9.91 -43.50 -29.90
N SER A 304 -10.05 -42.32 -29.30
CA SER A 304 -11.34 -41.87 -28.74
C SER A 304 -11.28 -40.36 -28.55
N GLY A 305 -12.19 -39.67 -29.22
CA GLY A 305 -12.23 -38.22 -29.35
C GLY A 305 -12.68 -37.49 -28.11
N MET A 306 -12.26 -36.22 -28.04
CA MET A 306 -12.83 -35.18 -27.19
C MET A 306 -12.41 -33.83 -27.79
N ASP A 307 -13.36 -33.18 -28.44
CA ASP A 307 -13.18 -31.92 -29.17
C ASP A 307 -12.92 -30.74 -28.22
N TYR A 308 -11.73 -30.15 -28.34
CA TYR A 308 -11.42 -28.82 -27.80
C TYR A 308 -11.39 -27.80 -28.94
N TYR A 309 -12.23 -26.77 -28.85
CA TYR A 309 -12.20 -25.60 -29.73
C TYR A 309 -10.85 -24.89 -29.62
N ASN A 310 -10.04 -24.99 -30.68
CA ASN A 310 -8.77 -24.28 -30.83
C ASN A 310 -8.88 -23.31 -32.02
N SER A 311 -8.89 -22.01 -31.74
CA SER A 311 -8.84 -20.95 -32.74
C SER A 311 -7.39 -20.57 -33.00
N ASN A 312 -6.75 -21.23 -33.96
CA ASN A 312 -5.47 -20.79 -34.53
C ASN A 312 -5.73 -20.02 -35.83
N MET A 313 -5.43 -18.71 -35.81
CA MET A 313 -5.22 -17.94 -37.02
C MET A 313 -3.80 -18.20 -37.54
N MET A 314 -3.72 -18.80 -38.73
CA MET A 314 -2.51 -18.83 -39.55
C MET A 314 -2.26 -17.47 -40.19
N MET A 315 -1.02 -17.01 -40.17
CA MET A 315 -0.48 -16.06 -41.13
C MET A 315 0.82 -16.63 -41.70
N ASN A 316 0.90 -16.58 -43.02
CA ASN A 316 1.85 -17.28 -43.87
C ASN A 316 2.89 -16.28 -44.42
N ASN A 317 4.15 -16.72 -44.40
CA ASN A 317 5.26 -16.47 -45.34
C ASN A 317 5.64 -15.05 -45.82
N SER A 318 6.94 -14.70 -45.74
CA SER A 318 7.90 -14.76 -46.88
C SER A 318 9.15 -13.88 -46.68
N GLY A 319 10.29 -14.35 -47.23
CA GLY A 319 11.38 -13.49 -47.73
C GLY A 319 12.65 -13.41 -46.87
N GLY A 320 13.70 -14.14 -47.27
CA GLY A 320 15.04 -14.07 -46.66
C GLY A 320 16.01 -13.12 -47.37
N GLN A 321 16.97 -12.59 -46.61
CA GLN A 321 18.28 -12.10 -47.08
C GLN A 321 19.30 -12.28 -45.93
N TYR A 322 20.47 -12.85 -46.24
CA TYR A 322 21.59 -13.03 -45.31
C TYR A 322 22.44 -11.74 -45.22
N PRO A 323 22.81 -11.25 -44.03
CA PRO A 323 23.84 -10.22 -43.86
C PRO A 323 25.21 -10.81 -43.46
N PRO A 324 26.31 -10.05 -43.69
CA PRO A 324 27.70 -10.52 -43.55
C PRO A 324 28.15 -10.62 -42.08
N PRO A 325 29.26 -11.34 -41.79
CA PRO A 325 29.73 -11.55 -40.42
C PRO A 325 30.32 -10.25 -39.81
N PRO A 326 29.96 -9.86 -38.58
CA PRO A 326 30.54 -8.67 -37.95
C PRO A 326 31.86 -8.98 -37.24
N LYS A 327 32.79 -8.03 -37.39
CA LYS A 327 34.14 -8.01 -36.81
C LYS A 327 34.07 -7.91 -35.28
N GLN A 328 34.83 -8.76 -34.60
CA GLN A 328 34.98 -8.75 -33.14
C GLN A 328 35.82 -7.55 -32.68
N HIS A 329 35.22 -6.61 -31.94
CA HIS A 329 35.98 -5.64 -31.13
C HIS A 329 35.90 -6.02 -29.65
N ARG A 330 37.03 -6.50 -29.13
CA ARG A 330 37.27 -6.83 -27.73
C ARG A 330 37.49 -5.52 -26.95
N ARG A 331 36.51 -5.09 -26.14
CA ARG A 331 36.71 -4.02 -25.14
C ARG A 331 37.01 -4.65 -23.78
N THR A 332 38.22 -4.42 -23.29
CA THR A 332 38.66 -4.68 -21.92
C THR A 332 38.07 -3.63 -20.98
N LEU A 333 37.29 -4.07 -19.99
CA LEU A 333 36.84 -3.22 -18.88
C LEU A 333 38.01 -2.95 -17.94
N SER A 334 38.48 -1.70 -17.94
CA SER A 334 39.42 -1.17 -16.96
C SER A 334 38.72 -1.03 -15.60
N VAL A 335 39.07 -1.90 -14.65
CA VAL A 335 38.66 -1.79 -13.25
C VAL A 335 39.51 -0.71 -12.60
N GLY A 336 38.94 0.49 -12.45
CA GLY A 336 39.54 1.56 -11.68
C GLY A 336 39.60 1.18 -10.20
N LYS A 337 40.79 0.83 -9.71
CA LYS A 337 41.08 0.68 -8.27
C LYS A 337 40.86 2.04 -7.58
N LYS A 338 39.75 2.18 -6.86
CA LYS A 338 39.62 3.23 -5.84
C LYS A 338 40.55 2.91 -4.67
N ARG A 339 41.35 3.90 -4.29
CA ARG A 339 42.31 3.85 -3.18
C ARG A 339 41.51 3.74 -1.87
N LYS A 340 41.82 2.73 -1.06
CA LYS A 340 41.26 2.58 0.29
C LYS A 340 42.03 3.53 1.20
N ASP A 341 41.39 4.63 1.60
CA ASP A 341 41.96 5.51 2.62
C ASP A 341 41.61 4.93 3.98
N TYR A 342 42.61 4.35 4.64
CA TYR A 342 42.50 3.89 6.02
C TYR A 342 42.57 5.12 6.91
N VAL A 343 41.52 5.37 7.71
CA VAL A 343 41.58 6.38 8.78
C VAL A 343 42.42 5.80 9.93
N THR A 344 43.74 5.96 9.86
CA THR A 344 44.63 5.77 11.01
C THR A 344 44.63 7.04 11.84
N ILE A 345 43.92 7.01 12.98
CA ILE A 345 43.97 8.06 14.00
C ILE A 345 45.26 7.88 14.81
N TYR A 346 46.37 8.37 14.27
CA TYR A 346 47.55 8.73 15.06
C TYR A 346 48.05 10.08 14.56
N GLY A 347 47.49 11.15 15.14
CA GLY A 347 48.02 12.51 14.99
C GLY A 347 49.34 12.62 15.75
N ASN A 348 50.44 12.62 15.00
CA ASN A 348 51.78 12.82 15.53
C ASN A 348 52.10 14.32 15.53
N ASN A 349 51.75 15.03 16.61
CA ASN A 349 52.22 16.40 16.83
C ASN A 349 53.52 16.35 17.63
N ASN A 350 54.63 16.42 16.89
CA ASN A 350 55.97 16.52 17.44
C ASN A 350 56.28 18.01 17.69
N ILE A 351 56.07 18.48 18.93
CA ILE A 351 56.67 19.73 19.42
C ILE A 351 57.80 19.33 20.36
N ASN A 352 59.02 19.64 19.92
CA ASN A 352 60.24 19.51 20.69
C ASN A 352 60.09 20.14 22.07
N ASN A 353 60.23 19.34 23.13
CA ASN A 353 60.84 19.86 24.35
C ASN A 353 61.55 18.77 25.16
N THR A 354 62.68 19.17 25.71
CA THR A 354 63.82 18.42 26.22
C THR A 354 63.57 17.62 27.50
N ASN A 355 64.25 16.47 27.56
CA ASN A 355 64.82 15.78 28.74
C ASN A 355 63.98 15.73 30.03
N ASN A 356 63.35 14.58 30.26
CA ASN A 356 63.47 13.87 31.54
C ASN A 356 63.03 12.40 31.39
N GLN A 357 63.94 11.49 31.70
CA GLN A 357 63.69 10.07 31.88
C GLN A 357 62.85 9.86 33.13
N HIS A 358 61.60 9.42 32.96
CA HIS A 358 60.89 8.64 33.97
C HIS A 358 60.03 7.58 33.27
N HIS A 359 60.10 6.35 33.79
CA HIS A 359 59.32 5.20 33.39
C HIS A 359 57.84 5.54 33.16
N SER A 360 57.43 5.59 31.89
CA SER A 360 56.02 5.64 31.51
C SER A 360 55.64 4.26 30.96
N SER A 361 54.92 3.49 31.77
CA SER A 361 54.16 2.34 31.30
C SER A 361 53.08 2.86 30.37
N HIS A 362 53.37 2.81 29.07
CA HIS A 362 52.42 3.08 28.00
C HIS A 362 51.30 2.04 28.04
N TYR A 363 50.31 2.26 28.89
CA TYR A 363 49.00 1.68 28.72
C TYR A 363 48.46 2.25 27.40
N MET A 364 48.49 1.42 26.36
CA MET A 364 47.67 1.58 25.16
C MET A 364 46.22 1.49 25.62
N SER A 365 45.71 2.59 26.16
CA SER A 365 44.31 2.76 26.52
C SER A 365 43.54 2.63 25.21
N GLY A 366 42.93 1.46 25.00
CA GLY A 366 42.16 1.15 23.81
C GLY A 366 41.05 2.18 23.67
N GLY A 367 41.22 3.11 22.74
CA GLY A 367 40.23 4.13 22.44
C GLY A 367 38.92 3.46 22.06
N GLN A 368 37.95 3.48 22.95
CA GLN A 368 36.60 3.03 22.63
C GLN A 368 36.02 4.00 21.61
N ILE A 369 35.61 3.47 20.45
CA ILE A 369 34.92 4.25 19.42
C ILE A 369 33.54 4.60 19.99
N TYR A 370 33.31 5.88 20.26
CA TYR A 370 32.00 6.37 20.65
C TYR A 370 31.11 6.49 19.42
N VAL A 371 30.11 5.62 19.29
CA VAL A 371 29.10 5.69 18.23
C VAL A 371 27.88 6.42 18.77
N ASP A 372 27.40 7.44 18.03
CA ASP A 372 26.16 8.15 18.40
C ASP A 372 24.97 7.17 18.41
N LYS A 373 24.24 7.15 19.53
CA LYS A 373 23.02 6.32 19.70
C LYS A 373 21.99 6.55 18.59
N LYS A 374 21.92 7.75 18.01
CA LYS A 374 21.03 8.05 16.89
C LYS A 374 21.41 7.29 15.62
N ILE A 375 22.71 7.17 15.34
CA ILE A 375 23.24 6.41 14.20
C ILE A 375 22.91 4.93 14.40
N VAL A 376 23.15 4.41 15.60
CA VAL A 376 22.81 3.01 15.94
C VAL A 376 21.33 2.74 15.69
N HIS A 377 20.43 3.60 16.17
CA HIS A 377 18.98 3.44 15.94
C HIS A 377 18.60 3.45 14.44
N ILE A 378 19.24 4.28 13.62
CA ILE A 378 19.00 4.29 12.16
C ILE A 378 19.39 2.95 11.55
N TYR A 379 20.57 2.43 11.92
CA TYR A 379 21.03 1.14 11.40
C TYR A 379 20.27 -0.05 11.98
N ASP A 380 19.71 0.05 13.20
CA ASP A 380 18.78 -0.94 13.75
C ASP A 380 17.55 -1.07 12.83
N GLU A 381 16.94 0.06 12.43
CA GLU A 381 15.80 0.08 11.52
C GLU A 381 16.14 -0.49 10.13
N ILE A 382 17.30 -0.12 9.57
CA ILE A 382 17.80 -0.65 8.29
C ILE A 382 18.03 -2.16 8.39
N PHE A 383 18.64 -2.63 9.47
CA PHE A 383 18.95 -4.04 9.70
C PHE A 383 17.68 -4.88 9.80
N GLU A 384 16.71 -4.46 10.61
CA GLU A 384 15.42 -5.15 10.70
C GLU A 384 14.72 -5.18 9.34
N LYS A 385 14.73 -4.05 8.61
CA LYS A 385 14.04 -3.96 7.33
C LYS A 385 14.67 -4.80 6.24
N ALA A 386 15.99 -4.81 6.13
CA ALA A 386 16.72 -5.57 5.12
C ALA A 386 16.52 -7.08 5.30
N ASN A 387 16.65 -7.57 6.55
CA ASN A 387 16.45 -8.99 6.87
C ASN A 387 14.99 -9.42 6.70
N LEU A 388 14.03 -8.54 6.99
CA LEU A 388 12.62 -8.79 6.70
C LEU A 388 12.38 -8.95 5.19
N ILE A 389 12.91 -8.05 4.35
CA ILE A 389 12.78 -8.16 2.89
C ILE A 389 13.42 -9.45 2.38
N PHE A 390 14.61 -9.79 2.87
CA PHE A 390 15.30 -11.01 2.47
C PHE A 390 14.51 -12.28 2.81
N SER A 391 14.03 -12.38 4.05
CA SER A 391 13.26 -13.53 4.51
C SER A 391 11.92 -13.71 3.77
N PHE A 392 11.25 -12.61 3.42
CA PHE A 392 9.95 -12.66 2.74
C PHE A 392 10.01 -12.97 1.25
N PHE A 393 11.05 -12.49 0.55
CA PHE A 393 11.06 -12.47 -0.92
C PHE A 393 12.17 -13.31 -1.57
N PHE A 394 13.23 -13.62 -0.83
CA PHE A 394 14.44 -14.25 -1.38
C PHE A 394 14.80 -15.58 -0.71
N THR A 395 14.13 -15.91 0.40
CA THR A 395 14.28 -17.23 1.02
C THR A 395 13.48 -18.25 0.25
N GLN A 396 14.13 -19.38 -0.07
CA GLN A 396 13.48 -20.50 -0.75
C GLN A 396 12.24 -20.96 0.03
N HIS A 397 11.16 -21.23 -0.70
CA HIS A 397 9.87 -21.66 -0.15
C HIS A 397 9.15 -20.60 0.70
N SER A 398 9.52 -19.32 0.57
CA SER A 398 8.72 -18.24 1.17
C SER A 398 7.41 -18.05 0.40
N ASP A 399 6.33 -17.68 1.10
CA ASP A 399 5.01 -17.47 0.48
C ASP A 399 5.00 -16.40 -0.62
N TYR A 400 5.99 -15.50 -0.60
CA TYR A 400 6.18 -14.41 -1.55
C TYR A 400 7.54 -14.50 -2.26
N GLU A 401 8.10 -15.70 -2.40
CA GLU A 401 9.35 -15.93 -3.12
C GLU A 401 9.29 -15.31 -4.53
N LEU A 402 10.23 -14.41 -4.83
CA LEU A 402 10.30 -13.74 -6.12
C LEU A 402 10.94 -14.63 -7.17
N ASN A 403 10.37 -14.63 -8.37
CA ASN A 403 10.99 -15.25 -9.53
C ASN A 403 12.10 -14.35 -10.10
N VAL A 404 13.24 -14.32 -9.41
CA VAL A 404 14.47 -13.62 -9.82
C VAL A 404 15.60 -14.62 -10.06
N PRO A 405 16.57 -14.33 -10.94
CA PRO A 405 17.67 -15.27 -11.21
C PRO A 405 18.51 -15.57 -9.96
N ASP A 406 18.87 -16.84 -9.75
CA ASP A 406 19.74 -17.29 -8.63
C ASP A 406 21.02 -16.47 -8.43
N PRO A 407 21.74 -16.01 -9.49
CA PRO A 407 22.92 -15.16 -9.30
C PRO A 407 22.61 -13.86 -8.56
N VAL A 408 21.43 -13.27 -8.79
CA VAL A 408 20.98 -12.05 -8.11
C VAL A 408 20.70 -12.35 -6.64
N VAL A 409 20.00 -13.45 -6.35
CA VAL A 409 19.69 -13.89 -4.98
C VAL A 409 20.97 -14.14 -4.19
N LYS A 410 21.94 -14.86 -4.76
CA LYS A 410 23.24 -15.14 -4.13
C LYS A 410 24.03 -13.85 -3.85
N LYS A 411 24.00 -12.88 -4.76
CA LYS A 411 24.66 -11.59 -4.57
C LYS A 411 24.02 -10.80 -3.43
N ILE A 412 22.68 -10.80 -3.34
CA ILE A 412 21.94 -10.18 -2.23
C ILE A 412 22.31 -10.84 -0.91
N ASP A 413 22.30 -12.17 -0.84
CA ASP A 413 22.64 -12.93 0.37
C ASP A 413 24.04 -12.60 0.87
N ILE A 414 25.05 -12.64 0.00
CA ILE A 414 26.44 -12.29 0.36
C ILE A 414 26.52 -10.85 0.91
N ARG A 415 25.90 -9.88 0.22
CA ARG A 415 25.93 -8.47 0.65
C ARG A 415 25.21 -8.27 1.97
N LEU A 416 24.09 -8.95 2.18
CA LEU A 416 23.32 -8.88 3.42
C LEU A 416 24.09 -9.51 4.59
N GLN A 417 24.74 -10.65 4.38
CA GLN A 417 25.59 -11.28 5.40
C GLN A 417 26.77 -10.38 5.78
N THR A 418 27.43 -9.75 4.79
CA THR A 418 28.48 -8.75 5.06
C THR A 418 27.91 -7.61 5.90
N PHE A 419 26.82 -6.98 5.46
CA PHE A 419 26.18 -5.90 6.22
C PHE A 419 25.83 -6.31 7.66
N ASN A 420 25.21 -7.48 7.86
CA ASN A 420 24.83 -8.00 9.17
C ASN A 420 26.05 -8.21 10.08
N ASN A 421 27.16 -8.72 9.54
CA ASN A 421 28.40 -8.90 10.30
C ASN A 421 29.00 -7.55 10.74
N HIS A 422 28.96 -6.53 9.88
CA HIS A 422 29.47 -5.19 10.20
C HIS A 422 28.56 -4.45 11.19
N TYR A 423 27.25 -4.58 11.02
CA TYR A 423 26.27 -4.06 11.96
C TYR A 423 26.44 -4.70 13.36
N ALA A 424 26.69 -6.01 13.45
CA ALA A 424 26.95 -6.67 14.73
C ALA A 424 28.23 -6.15 15.42
N LYS A 425 29.29 -5.89 14.66
CA LYS A 425 30.52 -5.26 15.19
C LYS A 425 30.24 -3.86 15.73
N MET A 426 29.51 -3.04 14.97
CA MET A 426 29.10 -1.69 15.41
C MET A 426 28.28 -1.74 16.70
N LYS A 427 27.29 -2.63 16.78
CA LYS A 427 26.42 -2.80 17.96
C LYS A 427 27.19 -3.21 19.21
N ASN A 428 28.27 -3.98 19.03
CA ASN A 428 29.15 -4.44 20.10
C ASN A 428 30.32 -3.47 20.39
N ASN A 429 30.32 -2.26 19.83
CA ASN A 429 31.40 -1.28 19.93
C ASN A 429 32.78 -1.84 19.51
N GLN A 430 32.80 -2.80 18.58
CA GLN A 430 34.02 -3.33 17.97
C GLN A 430 34.47 -2.43 16.81
N LEU A 431 35.72 -2.60 16.35
CA LEU A 431 36.23 -1.82 15.21
C LEU A 431 35.54 -2.28 13.91
N PHE A 432 34.93 -1.33 13.19
CA PHE A 432 34.27 -1.54 11.90
C PHE A 432 34.58 -0.40 10.93
N LEU A 433 34.45 -0.66 9.63
CA LEU A 433 34.53 0.36 8.57
C LEU A 433 33.11 0.81 8.20
N TYR A 434 32.88 2.12 8.09
CA TYR A 434 31.58 2.69 7.76
C TYR A 434 31.17 2.37 6.31
N GLU A 435 32.14 2.27 5.40
CA GLU A 435 31.94 1.90 4.00
C GLU A 435 31.33 0.49 3.87
N GLU A 436 31.60 -0.39 4.84
CA GLU A 436 31.05 -1.76 4.86
C GLU A 436 29.62 -1.82 5.41
N LEU A 437 29.09 -0.70 5.92
CA LEU A 437 27.67 -0.55 6.26
C LEU A 437 26.84 0.00 5.09
N GLU A 438 27.45 0.32 3.95
CA GLU A 438 26.77 0.76 2.75
C GLU A 438 25.92 -0.37 2.15
N CYS A 439 24.62 -0.32 2.42
CA CYS A 439 23.65 -1.33 2.04
C CYS A 439 22.44 -0.78 1.25
N GLU A 440 22.50 0.50 0.85
CA GLU A 440 21.37 1.20 0.20
C GLU A 440 20.94 0.55 -1.12
N ASP A 441 21.88 -0.06 -1.83
CA ASP A 441 21.74 -0.65 -3.16
C ASP A 441 21.72 -2.19 -3.12
N ILE A 442 21.58 -2.82 -1.95
CA ILE A 442 21.53 -4.29 -1.83
C ILE A 442 20.47 -4.89 -2.75
N PHE A 443 19.30 -4.26 -2.87
CA PHE A 443 18.16 -4.78 -3.61
C PHE A 443 17.94 -4.15 -5.00
N ASP A 444 18.82 -3.27 -5.46
CA ASP A 444 18.60 -2.50 -6.69
C ASP A 444 18.52 -3.39 -7.94
N GLU A 445 19.35 -4.42 -8.02
CA GLU A 445 19.35 -5.38 -9.15
C GLU A 445 18.06 -6.21 -9.19
N ALA A 446 17.63 -6.77 -8.05
CA ALA A 446 16.35 -7.48 -7.97
C ALA A 446 15.15 -6.57 -8.24
N TYR A 447 15.21 -5.31 -7.81
CA TYR A 447 14.19 -4.32 -8.15
C TYR A 447 14.07 -4.13 -9.66
N GLU A 448 15.17 -3.99 -10.38
CA GLU A 448 15.14 -3.84 -11.83
C GLU A 448 14.56 -5.09 -12.53
N GLU A 449 14.94 -6.29 -12.10
CA GLU A 449 14.40 -7.56 -12.60
C GLU A 449 12.88 -7.68 -12.35
N VAL A 450 12.43 -7.37 -11.13
CA VAL A 450 11.00 -7.44 -10.78
C VAL A 450 10.19 -6.43 -11.58
N ILE A 451 10.67 -5.19 -11.74
CA ILE A 451 9.95 -4.19 -12.54
C ILE A 451 9.91 -4.60 -14.01
N GLN A 452 11.00 -5.15 -14.54
CA GLN A 452 11.03 -5.65 -15.91
C GLN A 452 10.04 -6.80 -16.11
N SER A 453 10.00 -7.75 -15.18
CA SER A 453 9.05 -8.88 -15.21
C SER A 453 7.60 -8.40 -15.12
N LEU A 454 7.27 -7.53 -14.16
CA LEU A 454 5.93 -6.94 -14.02
C LEU A 454 5.51 -6.18 -15.28
N TYR A 455 6.43 -5.44 -15.90
CA TYR A 455 6.18 -4.68 -17.11
C TYR A 455 5.83 -5.59 -18.30
N LEU A 456 6.67 -6.59 -18.57
CA LEU A 456 6.52 -7.48 -19.71
C LEU A 456 5.29 -8.40 -19.55
N ASN A 457 5.11 -8.97 -18.37
CA ASN A 457 4.17 -10.08 -18.17
C ASN A 457 2.77 -9.62 -17.69
N THR A 458 2.70 -8.56 -16.87
CA THR A 458 1.47 -8.25 -16.12
C THR A 458 0.88 -6.89 -16.47
N TYR A 459 1.72 -5.87 -16.60
CA TYR A 459 1.28 -4.49 -16.79
C TYR A 459 0.55 -4.28 -18.11
N SER A 460 1.12 -4.77 -19.21
CA SER A 460 0.52 -4.68 -20.55
C SER A 460 -0.85 -5.35 -20.56
N ALA A 461 -0.96 -6.55 -20.00
CA ALA A 461 -2.21 -7.29 -19.86
C ALA A 461 -3.24 -6.55 -19.01
N PHE A 462 -2.83 -5.94 -17.90
CA PHE A 462 -3.70 -5.12 -17.06
C PHE A 462 -4.28 -3.92 -17.83
N VAL A 463 -3.42 -3.15 -18.49
CA VAL A 463 -3.84 -1.95 -19.24
C VAL A 463 -4.80 -2.34 -20.37
N MET A 464 -4.51 -3.39 -21.12
CA MET A 464 -5.38 -3.88 -22.20
C MET A 464 -6.72 -4.42 -21.66
N TYR A 465 -6.69 -5.22 -20.59
CA TYR A 465 -7.88 -5.72 -19.91
C TYR A 465 -8.79 -4.57 -19.47
N LYS A 466 -8.23 -3.57 -18.79
CA LYS A 466 -8.98 -2.41 -18.32
C LYS A 466 -9.47 -1.51 -19.44
N ARG A 467 -8.72 -1.36 -20.54
CA ARG A 467 -9.20 -0.63 -21.72
C ARG A 467 -10.35 -1.35 -22.42
N LYS A 468 -10.36 -2.70 -22.44
CA LYS A 468 -11.41 -3.48 -23.09
C LYS A 468 -12.71 -3.53 -22.27
N HIS A 469 -12.62 -3.72 -20.95
CA HIS A 469 -13.79 -3.97 -20.09
C HIS A 469 -14.41 -2.72 -19.44
N ASN A 470 -13.82 -1.54 -19.61
CA ASN A 470 -14.37 -0.29 -19.08
C ASN A 470 -15.15 0.53 -20.13
N PHE A 471 -15.54 -0.08 -21.25
CA PHE A 471 -16.43 0.49 -22.27
C PHE A 471 -17.72 -0.30 -22.38
#